data_AF-A0A7R9HH54-F1
#
_entry.id   AF-A0A7R9HH54-F1
#
_cell.length_a   1.000
_cell.length_b   1.000
_cell.length_c   1.000
_cell.angle_alpha   90.00
_cell.angle_beta   90.00
_cell.angle_gamma   90.00
#
_symmetry.space_group_name_H-M   'P 1'
#
loop_
_entity.id
_entity.type
_entity.pdbx_description
1 polymer ?
#
loop_
_entity_poly.entity_id
_entity_poly.type
_entity_poly.pdbx_seq_one_letter_code
_entity_poly.pdbx_strand_id
1 'polypeptide(L)'
;MSNRSFCNEPGFCPDCGGILPLLGEKGGVTCYTCKQFSVVAVVTCDTCPSQSDESVSKHMYSKQFNSPHPNLIAIHEAVAAYEPCSSANCSCHADVIAQDLAVFTDGITQQMVRDAQDRGIKYQIVNHRLYRNRECMFPARCAGVEHFLLALLPKLPDTEFVLNPRDWPQVARHSKLLPIFSFSKTQDYLDIMYPAWSFWEGGPAIKLYPRGLGRWDLHRESLSKEASKWPWERKITKAFFRGSRTSWERDALVRLSREENHLVDAQYTKNQAWKSEADTLGAPPAEEVSLEHHCKYRYLFNYRGVAASFRLKHLFLCGSLVFHVGDEWLEFFYPMLRPWVHYVPVKSSITSHELRELLHFAIDYDS
;
A
#
# COMPACT_ATOMS: atom_id res chain seq x y z
N MET A 1 -25.65 -3.23 -37.21
CA MET A 1 -24.59 -2.65 -36.37
C MET A 1 -25.16 -1.38 -35.75
N SER A 2 -25.42 -1.38 -34.45
CA SER A 2 -26.03 -0.25 -33.74
C SER A 2 -24.98 0.83 -33.54
N ASN A 3 -25.05 1.94 -34.27
CA ASN A 3 -24.27 3.14 -33.96
C ASN A 3 -24.83 3.74 -32.67
N ARG A 4 -24.13 3.53 -31.54
CA ARG A 4 -24.40 4.24 -30.29
C ARG A 4 -23.42 5.41 -30.21
N SER A 5 -23.95 6.63 -30.23
CA SER A 5 -23.21 7.84 -29.87
C SER A 5 -23.40 8.10 -28.38
N PHE A 6 -22.31 8.36 -27.65
CA PHE A 6 -22.35 8.60 -26.20
C PHE A 6 -21.78 9.98 -25.89
N CYS A 7 -22.49 10.73 -25.04
CA CYS A 7 -21.98 11.94 -24.40
C CYS A 7 -21.53 11.55 -22.99
N ASN A 8 -20.24 11.29 -22.77
CA ASN A 8 -19.69 11.11 -21.42
C ASN A 8 -18.35 11.84 -21.28
N GLU A 9 -18.13 12.34 -20.05
CA GLU A 9 -16.89 12.89 -19.51
C GLU A 9 -15.70 11.91 -19.59
N PRO A 10 -14.44 12.37 -19.43
CA PRO A 10 -13.27 11.66 -19.92
C PRO A 10 -12.88 10.42 -19.08
N GLY A 11 -12.45 9.33 -19.75
CA GLY A 11 -11.41 8.45 -19.21
C GLY A 11 -11.66 6.94 -19.17
N PHE A 12 -12.89 6.42 -19.27
CA PHE A 12 -13.16 5.01 -18.96
C PHE A 12 -13.97 4.25 -20.01
N CYS A 13 -13.59 2.99 -20.26
CA CYS A 13 -14.32 2.05 -21.11
C CYS A 13 -15.58 1.56 -20.38
N PRO A 14 -16.79 1.74 -20.94
CA PRO A 14 -18.03 1.38 -20.26
C PRO A 14 -18.25 -0.14 -20.15
N ASP A 15 -17.60 -0.94 -20.99
CA ASP A 15 -17.76 -2.39 -21.01
C ASP A 15 -16.88 -3.10 -19.98
N CYS A 16 -15.73 -2.51 -19.60
CA CYS A 16 -14.77 -3.16 -18.71
C CYS A 16 -14.10 -2.26 -17.67
N GLY A 17 -14.42 -0.96 -17.62
CA GLY A 17 -13.82 0.01 -16.70
C GLY A 17 -12.35 0.32 -16.95
N GLY A 18 -11.78 -0.11 -18.08
CA GLY A 18 -10.38 0.14 -18.44
C GLY A 18 -10.16 1.58 -18.90
N ILE A 19 -8.98 2.14 -18.60
CA ILE A 19 -8.60 3.50 -19.01
C ILE A 19 -8.52 3.59 -20.54
N LEU A 20 -9.22 4.55 -21.14
CA LEU A 20 -9.14 4.87 -22.58
C LEU A 20 -8.01 5.90 -22.83
N PRO A 21 -7.41 5.95 -24.04
CA PRO A 21 -6.34 6.89 -24.35
C PRO A 21 -6.72 8.36 -24.11
N LEU A 22 -5.69 9.18 -23.87
CA LEU A 22 -5.75 10.57 -23.44
C LEU A 22 -6.68 11.46 -24.30
N LEU A 23 -7.39 12.37 -23.62
CA LEU A 23 -8.10 13.50 -24.22
C LEU A 23 -7.24 14.23 -25.25
N GLY A 24 -7.62 14.16 -26.53
CA GLY A 24 -6.95 14.87 -27.63
C GLY A 24 -6.94 14.09 -28.95
N GLU A 25 -7.06 12.77 -28.92
CA GLU A 25 -7.17 11.95 -30.13
C GLU A 25 -8.60 12.00 -30.70
N LYS A 26 -8.73 12.38 -31.98
CA LYS A 26 -10.01 12.36 -32.70
C LYS A 26 -10.12 11.10 -33.55
N GLY A 27 -11.07 10.23 -33.19
CA GLY A 27 -11.47 9.05 -33.97
C GLY A 27 -10.90 7.71 -33.48
N GLY A 28 -11.67 6.64 -33.71
CA GLY A 28 -11.28 5.22 -33.60
C GLY A 28 -10.44 4.81 -32.39
N VAL A 29 -11.07 4.63 -31.22
CA VAL A 29 -10.38 4.22 -29.99
C VAL A 29 -10.57 2.72 -29.74
N THR A 30 -9.46 2.00 -29.55
CA THR A 30 -9.47 0.60 -29.11
C THR A 30 -9.17 0.54 -27.62
N CYS A 31 -10.05 -0.06 -26.82
CA CYS A 31 -9.76 -0.29 -25.40
C CYS A 31 -8.61 -1.30 -25.25
N TYR A 32 -7.56 -0.95 -24.51
CA TYR A 32 -6.42 -1.85 -24.30
C TYR A 32 -6.77 -3.11 -23.49
N THR A 33 -7.77 -3.02 -22.60
CA THR A 33 -8.17 -4.10 -21.70
C THR A 33 -9.07 -5.13 -22.39
N CYS A 34 -10.12 -4.68 -23.10
CA CYS A 34 -11.08 -5.59 -23.74
C CYS A 34 -10.91 -5.71 -25.26
N LYS A 35 -9.98 -4.96 -25.86
CA LYS A 35 -9.70 -4.89 -27.31
C LYS A 35 -10.90 -4.54 -28.18
N GLN A 36 -11.97 -3.97 -27.61
CA GLN A 36 -13.12 -3.50 -28.36
C GLN A 36 -12.85 -2.13 -28.98
N PHE A 37 -13.32 -1.96 -30.22
CA PHE A 37 -13.16 -0.76 -31.04
C PHE A 37 -14.45 0.05 -31.06
N SER A 38 -14.36 1.36 -30.81
CA SER A 38 -15.51 2.27 -30.82
C SER A 38 -15.19 3.58 -31.57
N VAL A 39 -16.20 4.10 -32.28
CA VAL A 39 -16.11 5.39 -32.99
C VAL A 39 -16.71 6.47 -32.09
N VAL A 40 -15.89 7.39 -31.60
CA VAL A 40 -16.34 8.52 -30.79
C VAL A 40 -16.73 9.68 -31.70
N ALA A 41 -18.00 10.09 -31.68
CA ALA A 41 -18.46 11.32 -32.33
C ALA A 41 -18.44 12.47 -31.31
N VAL A 42 -17.72 13.56 -31.62
CA VAL A 42 -17.72 14.76 -30.80
C VAL A 42 -19.01 15.53 -31.06
N VAL A 43 -19.91 15.57 -30.08
CA VAL A 43 -21.10 16.44 -30.10
C VAL A 43 -20.81 17.63 -29.19
N THR A 44 -20.81 18.84 -29.76
CA THR A 44 -20.81 20.09 -29.00
C THR A 44 -22.22 20.35 -28.49
N CYS A 45 -22.41 20.33 -27.18
CA CYS A 45 -23.68 20.70 -26.56
C CYS A 45 -23.82 22.23 -26.52
N ASP A 46 -24.44 22.81 -27.54
CA ASP A 46 -24.94 24.19 -27.49
C ASP A 46 -26.45 24.20 -27.25
N THR A 47 -26.86 25.09 -26.35
CA THR A 47 -28.22 25.55 -25.98
C THR A 47 -29.04 24.75 -24.95
N CYS A 48 -29.27 25.37 -23.79
CA CYS A 48 -30.39 25.08 -22.88
C CYS A 48 -31.44 26.20 -23.02
N PRO A 49 -32.75 25.90 -23.12
CA PRO A 49 -33.78 26.93 -23.04
C PRO A 49 -34.13 27.25 -21.59
N SER A 50 -34.19 28.55 -21.28
CA SER A 50 -34.64 29.11 -20.01
C SER A 50 -36.16 29.01 -19.86
N GLN A 51 -36.66 28.42 -18.77
CA GLN A 51 -37.90 28.88 -18.14
C GLN A 51 -37.82 28.78 -16.61
N SER A 52 -38.30 29.86 -16.01
CA SER A 52 -38.42 30.18 -14.59
C SER A 52 -39.52 29.38 -13.91
N ASP A 53 -39.29 28.99 -12.65
CA ASP A 53 -40.33 29.10 -11.64
C ASP A 53 -39.71 29.33 -10.25
N GLU A 54 -40.22 30.35 -9.57
CA GLU A 54 -39.85 30.76 -8.22
C GLU A 54 -40.51 29.84 -7.19
N SER A 55 -39.77 29.42 -6.18
CA SER A 55 -40.01 29.80 -4.77
C SER A 55 -39.55 28.74 -3.74
N VAL A 56 -38.89 29.26 -2.69
CA VAL A 56 -38.65 28.71 -1.33
C VAL A 56 -37.65 27.54 -1.25
N SER A 57 -36.49 27.59 -0.57
CA SER A 57 -36.15 28.24 0.69
C SER A 57 -34.70 28.78 0.71
N LYS A 58 -34.57 30.06 1.08
CA LYS A 58 -33.32 30.65 1.56
C LYS A 58 -32.95 30.00 2.90
N HIS A 59 -31.74 29.45 3.02
CA HIS A 59 -30.83 29.78 4.12
C HIS A 59 -29.37 29.36 3.81
N MET A 60 -28.48 30.36 3.88
CA MET A 60 -27.03 30.29 4.12
C MET A 60 -26.11 29.72 3.03
N TYR A 61 -25.97 30.46 1.92
CA TYR A 61 -24.65 30.62 1.31
C TYR A 61 -23.88 31.69 2.08
N SER A 62 -23.09 31.28 3.08
CA SER A 62 -22.03 32.13 3.60
C SER A 62 -20.93 32.23 2.53
N LYS A 63 -20.56 33.47 2.23
CA LYS A 63 -19.45 33.82 1.34
C LYS A 63 -18.13 33.30 1.91
N GLN A 64 -17.74 32.08 1.54
CA GLN A 64 -16.40 31.55 1.83
C GLN A 64 -15.98 30.46 0.84
N PHE A 65 -16.22 30.64 -0.46
CA PHE A 65 -15.74 29.72 -1.49
C PHE A 65 -15.22 30.49 -2.69
N ASN A 66 -13.88 30.59 -2.79
CA ASN A 66 -13.16 30.86 -4.03
C ASN A 66 -11.71 30.33 -3.99
N SER A 67 -11.34 29.55 -2.97
CA SER A 67 -10.06 28.84 -2.93
C SER A 67 -10.32 27.33 -2.98
N PRO A 68 -9.71 26.58 -3.91
CA PRO A 68 -9.83 25.13 -3.94
C PRO A 68 -9.33 24.52 -2.62
N HIS A 69 -9.97 23.44 -2.17
CA HIS A 69 -9.58 22.75 -0.94
C HIS A 69 -8.09 22.36 -1.00
N PRO A 70 -7.26 22.58 0.04
CA PRO A 70 -5.82 22.33 -0.03
C PRO A 70 -5.45 20.92 -0.50
N ASN A 71 -6.21 19.90 -0.08
CA ASN A 71 -5.99 18.53 -0.53
C ASN A 71 -6.30 18.34 -2.03
N LEU A 72 -7.26 19.06 -2.62
CA LEU A 72 -7.50 19.00 -4.08
C LEU A 72 -6.31 19.57 -4.84
N ILE A 73 -5.73 20.67 -4.36
CA ILE A 73 -4.51 21.24 -4.95
C ILE A 73 -3.39 20.21 -4.91
N ALA A 74 -3.15 19.58 -3.75
CA ALA A 74 -2.14 18.54 -3.61
C ALA A 74 -2.38 17.31 -4.52
N ILE A 75 -3.64 16.90 -4.70
CA ILE A 75 -4.02 15.83 -5.64
C ILE A 75 -3.70 16.24 -7.08
N HIS A 76 -4.13 17.43 -7.51
CA HIS A 76 -3.88 17.92 -8.86
C HIS A 76 -2.38 18.01 -9.16
N GLU A 77 -1.58 18.56 -8.24
CA GLU A 77 -0.13 18.66 -8.39
C GLU A 77 0.53 17.27 -8.45
N ALA A 78 0.14 16.35 -7.57
CA ALA A 78 0.71 15.01 -7.52
C ALA A 78 0.37 14.19 -8.78
N VAL A 79 -0.87 14.27 -9.28
CA VAL A 79 -1.30 13.59 -10.50
C VAL A 79 -0.64 14.21 -11.73
N ALA A 80 -0.52 15.53 -11.80
CA ALA A 80 0.15 16.21 -12.92
C ALA A 80 1.64 15.86 -13.01
N ALA A 81 2.30 15.64 -11.86
CA ALA A 81 3.70 15.25 -11.79
C ALA A 81 3.92 13.72 -11.84
N TYR A 82 2.86 12.92 -11.90
CA TYR A 82 2.98 11.46 -11.82
C TYR A 82 3.44 10.84 -13.14
N GLU A 83 4.55 10.11 -13.07
CA GLU A 83 5.02 9.25 -14.16
C GLU A 83 4.78 7.78 -13.80
N PRO A 84 4.04 7.01 -14.64
CA PRO A 84 3.86 5.58 -14.45
C PRO A 84 5.19 4.83 -14.50
N CYS A 85 5.36 3.84 -13.63
CA CYS A 85 6.55 3.00 -13.68
C CYS A 85 6.51 2.02 -14.87
N SER A 86 7.67 1.71 -15.42
CA SER A 86 7.79 0.70 -16.48
C SER A 86 7.80 -0.72 -15.89
N SER A 87 6.87 -1.55 -16.36
CA SER A 87 6.85 -3.00 -16.06
C SER A 87 7.79 -3.82 -16.94
N ALA A 88 8.38 -3.22 -17.98
CA ALA A 88 9.33 -3.92 -18.84
C ALA A 88 10.61 -4.26 -18.07
N ASN A 89 11.16 -5.46 -18.28
CA ASN A 89 12.44 -5.90 -17.69
C ASN A 89 12.54 -5.71 -16.16
N CYS A 90 11.43 -5.79 -15.43
CA CYS A 90 11.36 -5.58 -13.98
C CYS A 90 11.86 -4.20 -13.50
N SER A 91 11.79 -3.15 -14.34
CA SER A 91 12.38 -1.85 -14.03
C SER A 91 11.65 -1.02 -12.97
N CYS A 92 10.38 -1.29 -12.69
CA CYS A 92 9.54 -0.45 -11.81
C CYS A 92 10.18 -0.14 -10.44
N HIS A 93 10.96 -1.07 -9.89
CA HIS A 93 11.59 -0.92 -8.57
C HIS A 93 13.13 -0.91 -8.63
N ALA A 94 13.72 -0.78 -9.83
CA ALA A 94 15.17 -0.85 -10.01
C ALA A 94 15.93 0.26 -9.27
N ASP A 95 15.34 1.47 -9.20
CA ASP A 95 15.94 2.61 -8.51
C ASP A 95 16.15 2.34 -7.02
N VAL A 96 15.28 1.55 -6.39
CA VAL A 96 15.43 1.16 -4.98
C VAL A 96 16.66 0.29 -4.78
N ILE A 97 16.88 -0.66 -5.68
CA ILE A 97 18.07 -1.52 -5.67
C ILE A 97 19.32 -0.68 -5.90
N ALA A 98 19.28 0.22 -6.88
CA ALA A 98 20.40 1.10 -7.21
C ALA A 98 20.76 2.01 -6.03
N GLN A 99 19.78 2.65 -5.39
CA GLN A 99 19.97 3.52 -4.23
C GLN A 99 20.52 2.76 -3.02
N ASP A 100 19.99 1.58 -2.75
CA ASP A 100 20.43 0.76 -1.61
C ASP A 100 21.86 0.26 -1.78
N LEU A 101 22.28 -0.01 -3.02
CA LEU A 101 23.63 -0.46 -3.33
C LEU A 101 24.63 0.70 -3.55
N ALA A 102 24.16 1.93 -3.75
CA ALA A 102 24.99 3.08 -4.10
C ALA A 102 26.07 3.42 -3.07
N VAL A 103 25.88 3.05 -1.80
CA VAL A 103 26.85 3.30 -0.73
C VAL A 103 28.07 2.38 -0.76
N PHE A 104 28.02 1.29 -1.53
CA PHE A 104 29.11 0.31 -1.66
C PHE A 104 29.98 0.62 -2.89
N THR A 105 30.47 1.86 -3.01
CA THR A 105 31.21 2.35 -4.20
C THR A 105 32.50 1.57 -4.47
N ASP A 106 33.19 1.15 -3.41
CA ASP A 106 34.44 0.39 -3.49
C ASP A 106 34.21 -1.14 -3.57
N GLY A 107 32.96 -1.55 -3.74
CA GLY A 107 32.54 -2.95 -3.71
C GLY A 107 32.33 -3.50 -2.30
N ILE A 108 31.84 -4.73 -2.23
CA ILE A 108 31.59 -5.45 -0.98
C ILE A 108 32.74 -6.43 -0.74
N THR A 109 33.54 -6.20 0.30
CA THR A 109 34.68 -7.07 0.63
C THR A 109 34.24 -8.29 1.45
N GLN A 110 35.04 -9.35 1.41
CA GLN A 110 34.82 -10.53 2.26
C GLN A 110 34.84 -10.19 3.76
N GLN A 111 35.64 -9.19 4.16
CA GLN A 111 35.67 -8.75 5.55
C GLN A 111 34.36 -8.08 5.97
N MET A 112 33.75 -7.27 5.11
CA MET A 112 32.44 -6.67 5.39
C MET A 112 31.36 -7.73 5.60
N VAL A 113 31.37 -8.79 4.78
CA VAL A 113 30.44 -9.92 4.94
C VAL A 113 30.70 -10.67 6.25
N ARG A 114 31.97 -10.88 6.64
CA ARG A 114 32.33 -11.47 7.95
C ARG A 114 31.82 -10.62 9.12
N ASP A 115 32.05 -9.31 9.07
CA ASP A 115 31.66 -8.38 10.12
C ASP A 115 30.13 -8.24 10.26
N ALA A 116 29.38 -8.55 9.19
CA ALA A 116 27.93 -8.51 9.18
C ALA A 116 27.26 -9.76 9.80
N GLN A 117 27.98 -10.89 9.96
CA GLN A 117 27.38 -12.18 10.33
C GLN A 117 26.63 -12.16 11.66
N ASP A 118 27.11 -11.40 12.64
CA ASP A 118 26.49 -11.31 13.97
C ASP A 118 25.13 -10.59 13.96
N ARG A 119 24.76 -9.94 12.85
CA ARG A 119 23.52 -9.18 12.69
C ARG A 119 22.52 -9.85 11.77
N GLY A 120 22.78 -11.08 11.31
CA GLY A 120 21.87 -11.79 10.43
C GLY A 120 22.28 -13.25 10.19
N ILE A 121 21.81 -13.79 9.08
CA ILE A 121 22.06 -15.16 8.65
C ILE A 121 22.89 -15.08 7.38
N LYS A 122 24.10 -15.66 7.42
CA LYS A 122 24.91 -15.77 6.21
C LYS A 122 24.30 -16.81 5.28
N TYR A 123 24.10 -16.42 4.03
CA TYR A 123 23.81 -17.29 2.91
C TYR A 123 25.00 -17.31 1.94
N GLN A 124 25.18 -18.43 1.27
CA GLN A 124 26.15 -18.60 0.19
C GLN A 124 25.49 -19.34 -0.96
N ILE A 125 25.75 -18.88 -2.17
CA ILE A 125 25.46 -19.60 -3.40
C ILE A 125 26.82 -20.01 -3.95
N VAL A 126 27.03 -21.32 -4.14
CA VAL A 126 28.26 -21.88 -4.70
C VAL A 126 27.88 -22.99 -5.66
N ASN A 127 28.29 -22.87 -6.93
CA ASN A 127 27.94 -23.81 -7.99
C ASN A 127 26.43 -24.09 -8.07
N HIS A 128 25.62 -23.03 -8.07
CA HIS A 128 24.16 -23.08 -8.10
C HIS A 128 23.52 -23.89 -6.95
N ARG A 129 24.20 -24.00 -5.81
CA ARG A 129 23.65 -24.61 -4.58
C ARG A 129 23.57 -23.56 -3.48
N LEU A 130 22.45 -23.53 -2.77
CA LEU A 130 22.22 -22.62 -1.65
C LEU A 130 22.72 -23.25 -0.34
N TYR A 131 23.49 -22.50 0.41
CA TYR A 131 23.98 -22.81 1.75
C TYR A 131 23.61 -21.68 2.69
N ARG A 132 23.42 -22.00 3.98
CA ARG A 132 23.27 -21.00 5.03
C ARG A 132 23.78 -21.51 6.37
N ASN A 133 23.92 -20.60 7.33
CA ASN A 133 24.11 -20.96 8.73
C ASN A 133 23.02 -21.95 9.17
N ARG A 134 23.42 -22.96 9.96
CA ARG A 134 22.52 -24.02 10.46
C ARG A 134 21.32 -23.42 11.20
N GLU A 135 21.60 -22.46 12.08
CA GLU A 135 20.58 -21.79 12.87
C GLU A 135 19.95 -20.63 12.09
N CYS A 136 18.62 -20.67 11.97
CA CYS A 136 17.81 -19.54 11.56
C CYS A 136 16.88 -19.19 12.70
N MET A 137 16.97 -17.96 13.22
CA MET A 137 16.17 -17.49 14.35
C MET A 137 14.66 -17.58 14.10
N PHE A 138 14.24 -17.41 12.83
CA PHE A 138 12.85 -17.51 12.41
C PHE A 138 12.73 -18.47 11.22
N PRO A 139 12.66 -19.79 11.45
CA PRO A 139 12.75 -20.78 10.37
C PRO A 139 11.76 -20.57 9.22
N ALA A 140 10.50 -20.22 9.53
CA ALA A 140 9.49 -19.93 8.51
C ALA A 140 9.82 -18.68 7.67
N ARG A 141 10.48 -17.67 8.25
CA ARG A 141 10.94 -16.49 7.49
C ARG A 141 12.07 -16.85 6.54
N CYS A 142 13.02 -17.69 6.98
CA CYS A 142 14.06 -18.22 6.11
C CYS A 142 13.46 -19.03 4.96
N ALA A 143 12.53 -19.94 5.24
CA ALA A 143 11.87 -20.74 4.20
C ALA A 143 11.14 -19.87 3.15
N GLY A 144 10.49 -18.78 3.59
CA GLY A 144 9.86 -17.81 2.69
C GLY A 144 10.83 -17.11 1.74
N VAL A 145 12.05 -16.79 2.20
CA VAL A 145 13.10 -16.23 1.32
C VAL A 145 13.73 -17.31 0.43
N GLU A 146 14.01 -18.48 1.01
CA GLU A 146 14.60 -19.62 0.32
C GLU A 146 13.75 -20.06 -0.87
N HIS A 147 12.42 -19.98 -0.79
CA HIS A 147 11.53 -20.22 -1.93
C HIS A 147 11.95 -19.44 -3.19
N PHE A 148 12.20 -18.14 -3.05
CA PHE A 148 12.60 -17.28 -4.18
C PHE A 148 14.04 -17.55 -4.62
N LEU A 149 14.97 -17.72 -3.67
CA LEU A 149 16.37 -17.98 -3.97
C LEU A 149 16.55 -19.30 -4.73
N LEU A 150 15.89 -20.37 -4.27
CA LEU A 150 15.93 -21.70 -4.89
C LEU A 150 15.44 -21.66 -6.34
N ALA A 151 14.38 -20.89 -6.64
CA ALA A 151 13.88 -20.71 -8.00
C ALA A 151 14.87 -19.95 -8.92
N LEU A 152 15.70 -19.08 -8.34
CA LEU A 152 16.67 -18.27 -9.07
C LEU A 152 18.05 -18.95 -9.21
N LEU A 153 18.35 -19.97 -8.39
CA LEU A 153 19.66 -20.64 -8.33
C LEU A 153 20.30 -20.95 -9.70
N PRO A 154 19.58 -21.48 -10.71
CA PRO A 154 20.20 -21.79 -12.01
C PRO A 154 20.77 -20.57 -12.75
N LYS A 155 20.35 -19.36 -12.39
CA LYS A 155 20.74 -18.09 -13.01
C LYS A 155 21.66 -17.24 -12.14
N LEU A 156 21.80 -17.59 -10.86
CA LEU A 156 22.60 -16.81 -9.92
C LEU A 156 24.08 -17.24 -9.97
N PRO A 157 25.03 -16.29 -9.96
CA PRO A 157 26.44 -16.59 -9.81
C PRO A 157 26.75 -16.99 -8.36
N ASP A 158 27.98 -17.42 -8.13
CA ASP A 158 28.50 -17.59 -6.78
C ASP A 158 28.44 -16.26 -6.02
N THR A 159 27.87 -16.26 -4.82
CA THR A 159 27.59 -15.04 -4.04
C THR A 159 27.51 -15.36 -2.56
N GLU A 160 27.99 -14.45 -1.71
CA GLU A 160 27.75 -14.49 -0.26
C GLU A 160 27.01 -13.24 0.18
N PHE A 161 26.05 -13.37 1.09
CA PHE A 161 25.32 -12.24 1.64
C PHE A 161 24.81 -12.53 3.06
N VAL A 162 24.50 -11.48 3.81
CA VAL A 162 23.90 -11.59 5.15
C VAL A 162 22.48 -11.07 5.12
N LEU A 163 21.55 -11.90 5.55
CA LEU A 163 20.12 -11.59 5.60
C LEU A 163 19.64 -11.46 7.04
N ASN A 164 19.05 -10.32 7.37
CA ASN A 164 18.36 -10.09 8.62
C ASN A 164 16.90 -10.60 8.53
N PRO A 165 16.51 -11.62 9.32
CA PRO A 165 15.14 -12.10 9.37
C PRO A 165 14.28 -11.37 10.42
N ARG A 166 14.82 -10.41 11.19
CA ARG A 166 14.09 -9.66 12.22
C ARG A 166 13.23 -8.56 11.59
N ASP A 167 12.33 -7.98 12.39
CA ASP A 167 11.50 -6.87 11.93
C ASP A 167 12.30 -5.57 11.76
N TRP A 168 13.24 -5.28 12.68
CA TRP A 168 13.98 -4.02 12.71
C TRP A 168 15.28 -4.09 11.90
N PRO A 169 15.66 -3.05 11.13
CA PRO A 169 16.92 -2.97 10.37
C PRO A 169 18.16 -2.94 11.27
N GLN A 170 19.35 -3.21 10.73
CA GLN A 170 20.56 -3.50 11.52
C GLN A 170 21.73 -2.52 11.31
N VAL A 171 21.68 -1.68 10.28
CA VAL A 171 22.81 -0.82 9.89
C VAL A 171 22.39 0.63 9.94
N ALA A 172 22.50 1.25 11.12
CA ALA A 172 22.26 2.69 11.25
C ALA A 172 23.25 3.49 10.36
N ARG A 173 22.80 4.60 9.79
CA ARG A 173 23.55 5.43 8.83
C ARG A 173 24.89 5.94 9.35
N HIS A 174 24.99 6.17 10.66
CA HIS A 174 26.21 6.62 11.32
C HIS A 174 27.06 5.48 11.91
N SER A 175 26.73 4.22 11.59
CA SER A 175 27.48 3.04 12.02
C SER A 175 28.41 2.53 10.93
N LYS A 176 29.23 1.52 11.27
CA LYS A 176 30.07 0.83 10.30
C LYS A 176 29.21 0.30 9.14
N LEU A 177 29.63 0.61 7.90
CA LEU A 177 28.95 0.13 6.69
C LEU A 177 29.02 -1.39 6.59
N LEU A 178 27.85 -2.04 6.49
CA LEU A 178 27.71 -3.49 6.41
C LEU A 178 26.66 -3.87 5.35
N PRO A 179 26.92 -4.88 4.50
CA PRO A 179 26.02 -5.31 3.42
C PRO A 179 24.93 -6.26 3.96
N ILE A 180 24.01 -5.72 4.76
CA ILE A 180 22.93 -6.51 5.38
C ILE A 180 21.62 -6.27 4.64
N PHE A 181 20.93 -7.35 4.29
CA PHE A 181 19.61 -7.31 3.70
C PHE A 181 18.53 -7.33 4.79
N SER A 182 17.65 -6.34 4.82
CA SER A 182 16.49 -6.25 5.74
C SER A 182 15.22 -5.94 4.94
N PHE A 183 14.06 -6.50 5.32
CA PHE A 183 12.85 -6.31 4.50
C PHE A 183 12.32 -4.86 4.52
N SER A 184 12.63 -4.13 5.59
CA SER A 184 12.13 -2.77 5.84
C SER A 184 13.18 -1.90 6.50
N LYS A 185 13.14 -0.60 6.18
CA LYS A 185 14.00 0.43 6.75
C LYS A 185 13.39 1.82 6.68
N THR A 186 14.04 2.77 7.34
CA THR A 186 13.86 4.22 7.13
C THR A 186 15.10 4.82 6.46
N GLN A 187 15.11 6.13 6.22
CA GLN A 187 16.30 6.84 5.75
C GLN A 187 17.49 6.76 6.73
N ASP A 188 17.26 6.44 8.00
CA ASP A 188 18.32 6.35 9.02
C ASP A 188 19.12 5.04 8.94
N TYR A 189 18.79 4.15 8.01
CA TYR A 189 19.42 2.83 7.87
C TYR A 189 19.96 2.61 6.46
N LEU A 190 21.06 1.86 6.40
CA LEU A 190 21.80 1.51 5.18
C LEU A 190 21.54 0.07 4.74
N ASP A 191 20.65 -0.66 5.43
CA ASP A 191 20.26 -2.01 5.02
C ASP A 191 19.76 -2.03 3.57
N ILE A 192 20.01 -3.11 2.85
CA ILE A 192 19.54 -3.32 1.48
C ILE A 192 18.14 -3.97 1.57
N MET A 193 17.13 -3.34 0.99
CA MET A 193 15.77 -3.88 1.02
C MET A 193 15.64 -5.12 0.14
N TYR A 194 14.90 -6.12 0.63
CA TYR A 194 14.51 -7.30 -0.15
C TYR A 194 13.00 -7.56 0.00
N PRO A 195 12.35 -8.23 -0.97
CA PRO A 195 10.97 -8.65 -0.85
C PRO A 195 10.78 -9.55 0.39
N ALA A 196 9.94 -9.13 1.32
CA ALA A 196 9.76 -9.83 2.59
C ALA A 196 9.36 -11.30 2.39
N TRP A 197 9.80 -12.16 3.31
CA TRP A 197 9.42 -13.58 3.38
C TRP A 197 7.91 -13.82 3.22
N SER A 198 7.08 -12.91 3.74
CA SER A 198 5.61 -13.00 3.74
C SER A 198 4.96 -12.96 2.35
N PHE A 199 5.70 -12.70 1.27
CA PHE A 199 5.20 -12.96 -0.08
C PHE A 199 4.95 -14.46 -0.31
N TRP A 200 5.69 -15.35 0.36
CA TRP A 200 5.50 -16.80 0.32
C TRP A 200 5.05 -17.39 1.66
N GLU A 201 5.80 -17.19 2.75
CA GLU A 201 5.44 -17.67 4.10
C GLU A 201 6.20 -16.95 5.23
N GLY A 202 5.89 -17.29 6.48
CA GLY A 202 6.61 -16.75 7.65
C GLY A 202 6.17 -15.35 8.12
N GLY A 203 5.07 -14.82 7.59
CA GLY A 203 4.42 -13.64 8.16
C GLY A 203 3.76 -13.93 9.52
N PRO A 204 3.09 -12.94 10.13
CA PRO A 204 2.49 -13.07 11.45
C PRO A 204 1.49 -14.24 11.52
N ALA A 205 1.62 -15.09 12.54
CA ALA A 205 0.69 -16.17 12.83
C ALA A 205 -0.41 -15.69 13.77
N ILE A 206 -1.65 -15.76 13.29
CA ILE A 206 -2.88 -15.33 13.98
C ILE A 206 -3.94 -16.44 13.84
N LYS A 207 -5.10 -16.35 14.51
CA LYS A 207 -6.14 -17.40 14.41
C LYS A 207 -6.55 -17.68 12.97
N LEU A 208 -6.67 -16.64 12.14
CA LEU A 208 -7.03 -16.77 10.71
C LEU A 208 -5.88 -17.32 9.84
N TYR A 209 -4.63 -17.15 10.26
CA TYR A 209 -3.44 -17.59 9.54
C TYR A 209 -2.52 -18.40 10.48
N PRO A 210 -2.91 -19.63 10.85
CA PRO A 210 -2.19 -20.40 11.88
C PRO A 210 -0.76 -20.78 11.45
N ARG A 211 -0.49 -20.85 10.14
CA ARG A 211 0.85 -21.09 9.57
C ARG A 211 1.61 -19.80 9.25
N GLY A 212 1.09 -18.64 9.66
CA GLY A 212 1.63 -17.33 9.30
C GLY A 212 1.04 -16.80 8.00
N LEU A 213 0.87 -15.49 7.91
CA LEU A 213 0.49 -14.79 6.68
C LEU A 213 1.55 -15.06 5.59
N GLY A 214 1.10 -15.45 4.41
CA GLY A 214 1.95 -15.89 3.30
C GLY A 214 1.14 -15.97 2.01
N ARG A 215 1.68 -16.63 0.99
CA ARG A 215 0.99 -16.97 -0.26
C ARG A 215 0.28 -15.77 -0.88
N TRP A 216 1.08 -14.73 -1.14
CA TRP A 216 0.60 -13.50 -1.78
C TRP A 216 -0.08 -13.77 -3.11
N ASP A 217 0.36 -14.78 -3.85
CA ASP A 217 -0.29 -15.29 -5.06
C ASP A 217 -1.77 -15.62 -4.81
N LEU A 218 -2.08 -16.39 -3.77
CA LEU A 218 -3.46 -16.76 -3.43
C LEU A 218 -4.26 -15.57 -2.89
N HIS A 219 -3.65 -14.73 -2.07
CA HIS A 219 -4.31 -13.52 -1.57
C HIS A 219 -4.64 -12.53 -2.68
N ARG A 220 -3.81 -12.45 -3.74
CA ARG A 220 -4.14 -11.61 -4.91
C ARG A 220 -5.43 -12.05 -5.56
N GLU A 221 -5.61 -13.35 -5.76
CA GLU A 221 -6.82 -13.92 -6.34
C GLU A 221 -8.03 -13.77 -5.41
N SER A 222 -7.88 -14.10 -4.11
CA SER A 222 -8.98 -14.04 -3.15
C SER A 222 -9.49 -12.61 -2.94
N LEU A 223 -8.57 -11.64 -2.79
CA LEU A 223 -8.92 -10.24 -2.57
C LEU A 223 -9.51 -9.59 -3.82
N SER A 224 -8.98 -9.88 -5.01
CA SER A 224 -9.55 -9.37 -6.25
C SER A 224 -10.99 -9.89 -6.46
N LYS A 225 -11.22 -11.18 -6.17
CA LYS A 225 -12.55 -11.78 -6.24
C LYS A 225 -13.52 -11.17 -5.22
N GLU A 226 -13.05 -10.86 -4.02
CA GLU A 226 -13.88 -10.21 -3.01
C GLU A 226 -14.17 -8.75 -3.37
N ALA A 227 -13.19 -8.01 -3.87
CA ALA A 227 -13.34 -6.63 -4.32
C ALA A 227 -14.42 -6.50 -5.40
N SER A 228 -14.49 -7.43 -6.35
CA SER A 228 -15.54 -7.45 -7.38
C SER A 228 -16.97 -7.59 -6.80
N LYS A 229 -17.13 -8.12 -5.58
CA LYS A 229 -18.45 -8.19 -4.91
C LYS A 229 -18.84 -6.87 -4.26
N TRP A 230 -17.86 -6.00 -4.00
CA TRP A 230 -17.99 -4.71 -3.32
C TRP A 230 -17.53 -3.57 -4.22
N PRO A 231 -18.29 -3.22 -5.28
CA PRO A 231 -18.02 -2.00 -6.05
C PRO A 231 -18.13 -0.77 -5.13
N TRP A 232 -17.50 0.33 -5.53
CA TRP A 232 -17.31 1.52 -4.68
C TRP A 232 -18.60 2.03 -4.04
N GLU A 233 -19.68 2.07 -4.81
CA GLU A 233 -20.99 2.57 -4.40
C GLU A 233 -21.64 1.70 -3.32
N ARG A 234 -21.29 0.40 -3.28
CA ARG A 234 -21.81 -0.57 -2.30
C ARG A 234 -20.94 -0.69 -1.06
N LYS A 235 -19.73 -0.15 -1.07
CA LYS A 235 -18.85 -0.15 0.11
C LYS A 235 -19.44 0.75 1.20
N ILE A 236 -19.27 0.34 2.45
CA ILE A 236 -19.65 1.09 3.63
C ILE A 236 -18.77 2.35 3.70
N THR A 237 -19.40 3.52 3.71
CA THR A 237 -18.78 4.85 3.88
C THR A 237 -18.31 5.05 5.33
N LYS A 238 -17.35 4.22 5.74
CA LYS A 238 -16.67 4.28 7.04
C LYS A 238 -15.20 3.97 6.88
N ALA A 239 -14.38 4.59 7.72
CA ALA A 239 -13.00 4.19 7.92
C ALA A 239 -12.92 2.87 8.68
N PHE A 240 -11.98 2.00 8.30
CA PHE A 240 -11.83 0.69 8.92
C PHE A 240 -10.37 0.34 9.22
N PHE A 241 -10.14 -0.21 10.41
CA PHE A 241 -8.86 -0.79 10.83
C PHE A 241 -9.04 -1.88 11.87
N ARG A 242 -8.58 -3.10 11.59
CA ARG A 242 -8.48 -4.16 12.62
C ARG A 242 -7.06 -4.70 12.72
N GLY A 243 -6.44 -4.56 13.89
CA GLY A 243 -5.06 -4.99 14.15
C GLY A 243 -4.62 -4.69 15.57
N SER A 244 -3.45 -5.18 15.99
CA SER A 244 -2.93 -4.97 17.36
C SER A 244 -2.21 -3.64 17.53
N ARG A 245 -1.94 -3.24 18.78
CA ARG A 245 -1.23 -1.99 19.12
C ARG A 245 0.29 -2.13 19.06
N THR A 246 0.85 -2.31 17.86
CA THR A 246 2.31 -2.41 17.65
C THR A 246 3.01 -1.06 17.52
N SER A 247 2.26 0.03 17.45
CA SER A 247 2.76 1.41 17.44
C SER A 247 1.68 2.34 17.99
N TRP A 248 2.08 3.39 18.70
CA TRP A 248 1.17 4.38 19.29
C TRP A 248 0.45 5.23 18.22
N GLU A 249 0.99 5.33 17.00
CA GLU A 249 0.40 6.12 15.91
C GLU A 249 -1.02 5.66 15.52
N ARG A 250 -1.36 4.41 15.86
CA ARG A 250 -2.69 3.83 15.63
C ARG A 250 -3.75 4.37 16.60
N ASP A 251 -3.33 5.00 17.70
CA ASP A 251 -4.23 5.37 18.80
C ASP A 251 -5.26 6.43 18.39
N ALA A 252 -4.90 7.39 17.55
CA ALA A 252 -5.80 8.48 17.14
C ALA A 252 -7.06 7.93 16.46
N LEU A 253 -6.92 7.00 15.52
CA LEU A 253 -8.04 6.38 14.81
C LEU A 253 -8.90 5.50 15.74
N VAL A 254 -8.28 4.75 16.64
CA VAL A 254 -9.02 3.91 17.62
C VAL A 254 -9.79 4.78 18.61
N ARG A 255 -9.24 5.91 19.06
CA ARG A 255 -9.95 6.88 19.90
C ARG A 255 -11.10 7.52 19.14
N LEU A 256 -10.86 7.97 17.91
CA LEU A 256 -11.90 8.53 17.04
C LEU A 256 -13.04 7.53 16.79
N SER A 257 -12.76 6.24 16.63
CA SER A 257 -13.79 5.21 16.49
C SER A 257 -14.66 5.03 17.73
N ARG A 258 -14.12 5.26 18.93
CA ARG A 258 -14.88 5.22 20.19
C ARG A 258 -15.78 6.44 20.35
N GLU A 259 -15.31 7.59 19.85
CA GLU A 259 -16.07 8.84 19.87
C GLU A 259 -17.16 8.85 18.77
N GLU A 260 -16.83 8.39 17.56
CA GLU A 260 -17.64 8.50 16.35
C GLU A 260 -17.69 7.19 15.57
N ASN A 261 -18.35 6.19 16.14
CA ASN A 261 -18.51 4.85 15.53
C ASN A 261 -19.28 4.85 14.19
N HIS A 262 -19.97 5.94 13.86
CA HIS A 262 -20.66 6.13 12.59
C HIS A 262 -19.68 6.52 11.48
N LEU A 263 -18.54 7.11 11.81
CA LEU A 263 -17.49 7.52 10.87
C LEU A 263 -16.37 6.47 10.78
N VAL A 264 -15.98 5.88 11.91
CA VAL A 264 -14.82 4.99 12.01
C VAL A 264 -15.14 3.70 12.76
N ASP A 265 -14.70 2.57 12.22
CA ASP A 265 -14.68 1.26 12.85
C ASP A 265 -13.22 0.77 13.00
N ALA A 266 -12.60 1.15 14.12
CA ALA A 266 -11.21 0.85 14.44
C ALA A 266 -11.06 0.38 15.90
N GLN A 267 -10.43 -0.77 16.08
CA GLN A 267 -10.31 -1.47 17.36
C GLN A 267 -9.03 -2.30 17.37
N TYR A 268 -8.47 -2.46 18.57
CA TYR A 268 -7.27 -3.24 18.77
C TYR A 268 -7.56 -4.73 18.97
N THR A 269 -6.83 -5.57 18.26
CA THR A 269 -6.78 -7.02 18.49
C THR A 269 -5.62 -7.39 19.41
N LYS A 270 -5.62 -8.64 19.90
CA LYS A 270 -4.50 -9.21 20.65
C LYS A 270 -3.36 -9.63 19.71
N ASN A 271 -2.11 -9.44 20.12
CA ASN A 271 -0.94 -10.09 19.51
C ASN A 271 -0.25 -11.02 20.52
N GLN A 272 0.75 -11.76 20.07
CA GLN A 272 1.49 -12.72 20.91
C GLN A 272 2.23 -12.07 22.08
N ALA A 273 2.50 -10.76 22.02
CA ALA A 273 3.22 -10.00 23.04
C ALA A 273 2.30 -9.20 23.97
N TRP A 274 0.98 -9.40 23.90
CA TRP A 274 0.00 -8.71 24.76
C TRP A 274 0.23 -9.03 26.24
N LYS A 275 0.23 -7.99 27.08
CA LYS A 275 0.50 -8.09 28.51
C LYS A 275 -0.68 -7.62 29.37
N SER A 276 -1.40 -6.59 28.93
CA SER A 276 -2.50 -6.02 29.72
C SER A 276 -3.51 -5.26 28.86
N GLU A 277 -4.62 -4.84 29.45
CA GLU A 277 -5.64 -4.01 28.79
C GLU A 277 -5.09 -2.66 28.27
N ALA A 278 -3.94 -2.20 28.78
CA ALA A 278 -3.27 -1.02 28.23
C ALA A 278 -2.86 -1.21 26.75
N ASP A 279 -2.60 -2.45 26.33
CA ASP A 279 -2.27 -2.77 24.93
C ASP A 279 -3.49 -2.68 24.00
N THR A 280 -4.69 -2.54 24.54
CA THR A 280 -5.96 -2.31 23.82
C THR A 280 -6.62 -1.00 24.27
N LEU A 281 -5.87 -0.09 24.89
CA LEU A 281 -6.34 1.18 25.44
C LEU A 281 -7.54 1.02 26.38
N GLY A 282 -7.50 0.04 27.28
CA GLY A 282 -8.53 -0.19 28.30
C GLY A 282 -9.84 -0.78 27.78
N ALA A 283 -9.86 -1.32 26.56
CA ALA A 283 -11.03 -2.01 26.00
C ALA A 283 -10.75 -3.51 25.82
N PRO A 284 -11.78 -4.38 25.82
CA PRO A 284 -11.61 -5.77 25.45
C PRO A 284 -10.98 -5.91 24.05
N PRO A 285 -10.07 -6.87 23.83
CA PRO A 285 -9.49 -7.10 22.51
C PRO A 285 -10.58 -7.50 21.52
N ALA A 286 -10.60 -6.84 20.37
CA ALA A 286 -11.48 -7.21 19.27
C ALA A 286 -11.01 -8.51 18.63
N GLU A 287 -11.95 -9.24 18.02
CA GLU A 287 -11.62 -10.41 17.21
C GLU A 287 -10.88 -10.03 15.93
N GLU A 288 -10.12 -10.99 15.42
CA GLU A 288 -9.46 -10.87 14.13
C GLU A 288 -10.49 -10.81 13.00
N VAL A 289 -10.20 -10.03 11.98
CA VAL A 289 -11.05 -9.88 10.79
C VAL A 289 -10.20 -10.22 9.56
N SER A 290 -10.75 -11.05 8.66
CA SER A 290 -10.03 -11.45 7.45
C SER A 290 -9.74 -10.27 6.53
N LEU A 291 -8.73 -10.39 5.69
CA LEU A 291 -8.37 -9.32 4.75
C LEU A 291 -9.48 -9.08 3.73
N GLU A 292 -10.15 -10.14 3.28
CA GLU A 292 -11.33 -10.08 2.40
C GLU A 292 -12.45 -9.24 3.02
N HIS A 293 -12.69 -9.37 4.32
CA HIS A 293 -13.74 -8.61 5.00
C HIS A 293 -13.45 -7.10 5.05
N HIS A 294 -12.19 -6.67 4.89
CA HIS A 294 -11.88 -5.24 4.80
C HIS A 294 -12.47 -4.63 3.51
N CYS A 295 -12.65 -5.43 2.45
CA CYS A 295 -13.03 -4.92 1.13
C CYS A 295 -14.44 -4.34 1.05
N LYS A 296 -15.29 -4.55 2.07
CA LYS A 296 -16.60 -3.92 2.16
C LYS A 296 -16.56 -2.47 2.64
N TYR A 297 -15.43 -1.95 3.11
CA TYR A 297 -15.30 -0.57 3.61
C TYR A 297 -14.61 0.33 2.59
N ARG A 298 -15.02 1.59 2.48
CA ARG A 298 -14.43 2.57 1.53
C ARG A 298 -13.03 3.00 1.92
N TYR A 299 -12.80 3.30 3.20
CA TYR A 299 -11.56 3.93 3.66
C TYR A 299 -10.77 2.96 4.55
N LEU A 300 -9.62 2.49 4.07
CA LEU A 300 -8.80 1.49 4.77
C LEU A 300 -7.50 2.10 5.28
N PHE A 301 -7.25 1.98 6.59
CA PHE A 301 -6.05 2.55 7.19
C PHE A 301 -4.89 1.56 7.24
N ASN A 302 -3.72 2.04 6.82
CA ASN A 302 -2.44 1.39 7.02
C ASN A 302 -1.56 2.22 7.99
N TYR A 303 -0.86 1.52 8.86
CA TYR A 303 0.10 2.08 9.81
C TYR A 303 1.36 1.24 9.82
N ARG A 304 2.49 1.84 10.15
CA ARG A 304 3.66 1.08 10.59
C ARG A 304 3.36 0.26 11.86
N GLY A 305 4.17 -0.75 12.11
CA GLY A 305 4.20 -1.52 13.34
C GLY A 305 5.55 -1.35 14.03
N VAL A 306 6.24 -2.47 14.27
CA VAL A 306 7.66 -2.45 14.62
C VAL A 306 8.48 -1.86 13.47
N ALA A 307 8.16 -2.22 12.23
CA ALA A 307 8.70 -1.63 11.01
C ALA A 307 7.54 -1.38 10.01
N ALA A 308 7.78 -1.42 8.70
CA ALA A 308 6.67 -1.43 7.73
C ALA A 308 5.71 -2.60 7.97
N SER A 309 4.42 -2.41 7.67
CA SER A 309 3.39 -3.42 7.91
C SER A 309 2.99 -4.13 6.62
N PHE A 310 3.00 -5.46 6.66
CA PHE A 310 2.52 -6.30 5.57
C PHE A 310 1.05 -6.07 5.19
N ARG A 311 0.26 -5.35 6.01
CA ARG A 311 -1.12 -4.98 5.73
C ARG A 311 -1.24 -4.19 4.43
N LEU A 312 -0.34 -3.23 4.18
CA LEU A 312 -0.50 -2.23 3.13
C LEU A 312 -0.86 -2.82 1.76
N LYS A 313 -0.05 -3.78 1.28
CA LYS A 313 -0.24 -4.40 -0.04
C LYS A 313 -1.61 -5.05 -0.22
N HIS A 314 -2.20 -5.59 0.85
CA HIS A 314 -3.50 -6.26 0.79
C HIS A 314 -4.66 -5.26 0.66
N LEU A 315 -4.54 -4.06 1.25
CA LEU A 315 -5.63 -3.07 1.26
C LEU A 315 -5.93 -2.55 -0.15
N PHE A 316 -4.91 -2.33 -0.97
CA PHE A 316 -5.08 -1.85 -2.34
C PHE A 316 -5.90 -2.79 -3.22
N LEU A 317 -5.78 -4.11 -3.00
CA LEU A 317 -6.53 -5.10 -3.78
C LEU A 317 -8.02 -5.13 -3.48
N CYS A 318 -8.47 -4.47 -2.42
CA CYS A 318 -9.89 -4.32 -2.14
C CYS A 318 -10.58 -3.31 -3.07
N GLY A 319 -9.85 -2.49 -3.84
CA GLY A 319 -10.44 -1.36 -4.56
C GLY A 319 -11.03 -0.31 -3.62
N SER A 320 -10.50 -0.24 -2.39
CA SER A 320 -10.87 0.75 -1.37
C SER A 320 -9.80 1.85 -1.33
N LEU A 321 -10.17 3.06 -0.89
CA LEU A 321 -9.24 4.16 -0.73
C LEU A 321 -8.35 3.92 0.49
N VAL A 322 -7.03 3.84 0.27
CA VAL A 322 -6.07 3.57 1.33
C VAL A 322 -5.59 4.89 1.96
N PHE A 323 -5.61 4.95 3.28
CA PHE A 323 -5.00 5.99 4.09
C PHE A 323 -3.73 5.43 4.68
N HIS A 324 -2.57 5.93 4.25
CA HIS A 324 -1.28 5.47 4.76
C HIS A 324 -0.72 6.47 5.76
N VAL A 325 -0.62 6.05 7.02
CA VAL A 325 -0.06 6.86 8.09
C VAL A 325 1.45 6.68 8.20
N GLY A 326 2.15 7.82 8.21
CA GLY A 326 3.61 7.93 8.19
C GLY A 326 4.23 7.70 6.81
N ASP A 327 5.43 8.21 6.63
CA ASP A 327 6.23 8.13 5.39
C ASP A 327 7.66 7.60 5.61
N GLU A 328 8.03 7.29 6.86
CA GLU A 328 9.39 6.88 7.21
C GLU A 328 9.69 5.43 6.84
N TRP A 329 8.77 4.51 7.15
CA TRP A 329 9.01 3.05 7.09
C TRP A 329 8.63 2.48 5.74
N LEU A 330 9.62 1.88 5.06
CA LEU A 330 9.49 1.40 3.70
C LEU A 330 9.56 -0.13 3.62
N GLU A 331 8.83 -0.72 2.67
CA GLU A 331 9.25 -1.96 1.98
C GLU A 331 9.72 -1.60 0.57
N PHE A 332 10.39 -2.53 -0.13
CA PHE A 332 11.03 -2.24 -1.43
C PHE A 332 10.12 -1.62 -2.50
N PHE A 333 8.81 -1.88 -2.47
CA PHE A 333 7.85 -1.36 -3.47
C PHE A 333 7.25 0.00 -3.09
N TYR A 334 7.41 0.44 -1.84
CA TYR A 334 6.79 1.68 -1.33
C TYR A 334 7.20 2.93 -2.11
N PRO A 335 8.47 3.12 -2.53
CA PRO A 335 8.86 4.32 -3.27
C PRO A 335 8.08 4.57 -4.57
N MET A 336 7.45 3.53 -5.13
CA MET A 336 6.62 3.66 -6.33
C MET A 336 5.15 3.93 -6.03
N LEU A 337 4.72 3.76 -4.78
CA LEU A 337 3.42 4.22 -4.31
C LEU A 337 3.53 5.72 -4.06
N ARG A 338 2.95 6.52 -4.95
CA ARG A 338 2.95 7.98 -4.85
C ARG A 338 1.76 8.48 -4.01
N PRO A 339 1.99 9.33 -3.00
CA PRO A 339 0.92 9.94 -2.21
C PRO A 339 0.03 10.80 -3.12
N TRP A 340 -1.26 10.87 -2.78
CA TRP A 340 -2.33 11.54 -3.55
C TRP A 340 -2.62 10.97 -4.95
N VAL A 341 -1.75 10.11 -5.50
CA VAL A 341 -2.02 9.34 -6.72
C VAL A 341 -2.61 7.97 -6.39
N HIS A 342 -1.97 7.23 -5.48
CA HIS A 342 -2.39 5.86 -5.15
C HIS A 342 -3.07 5.75 -3.79
N TYR A 343 -2.77 6.65 -2.86
CA TYR A 343 -3.29 6.62 -1.49
C TYR A 343 -3.33 8.02 -0.87
N VAL A 344 -4.12 8.19 0.18
CA VAL A 344 -4.16 9.42 0.99
C VAL A 344 -3.02 9.37 2.03
N PRO A 345 -2.02 10.25 1.97
CA PRO A 345 -0.98 10.33 2.98
C PRO A 345 -1.51 10.94 4.27
N VAL A 346 -1.11 10.37 5.40
CA VAL A 346 -1.52 10.83 6.73
C VAL A 346 -0.28 10.99 7.60
N LYS A 347 -0.16 12.11 8.31
CA LYS A 347 0.98 12.37 9.19
C LYS A 347 0.99 11.39 10.38
N SER A 348 2.17 10.94 10.79
CA SER A 348 2.35 10.11 11.99
C SER A 348 1.82 10.76 13.28
N SER A 349 1.91 12.09 13.37
CA SER A 349 1.47 12.89 14.52
C SER A 349 0.04 13.40 14.40
N ILE A 350 -0.76 12.88 13.46
CA ILE A 350 -2.13 13.39 13.22
C ILE A 350 -3.00 13.28 14.48
N THR A 351 -3.74 14.34 14.76
CA THR A 351 -4.72 14.38 15.85
C THR A 351 -6.05 13.76 15.43
N SER A 352 -6.89 13.36 16.38
CA SER A 352 -8.26 12.88 16.07
C SER A 352 -9.10 13.94 15.33
N HIS A 353 -8.83 15.22 15.56
CA HIS A 353 -9.53 16.32 14.89
C HIS A 353 -9.14 16.43 13.41
N GLU A 354 -7.84 16.56 13.10
CA GLU A 354 -7.35 16.60 11.72
C GLU A 354 -7.72 15.33 10.94
N LEU A 355 -7.71 14.18 11.61
CA LEU A 355 -8.12 12.91 11.02
C LEU A 355 -9.61 12.89 10.65
N ARG A 356 -10.46 13.46 11.50
CA ARG A 356 -11.90 13.62 11.21
C ARG A 356 -12.12 14.54 10.01
N GLU A 357 -11.44 15.68 9.96
CA GLU A 357 -11.53 16.62 8.82
C GLU A 357 -11.08 15.95 7.52
N LEU A 358 -9.99 15.18 7.55
CA LEU A 358 -9.49 14.46 6.39
C LEU A 358 -10.47 13.37 5.91
N LEU A 359 -11.18 12.70 6.83
CA LEU A 359 -12.22 11.74 6.49
C LEU A 359 -13.46 12.43 5.89
N HIS A 360 -13.89 13.57 6.44
CA HIS A 360 -14.96 14.36 5.84
C HIS A 360 -14.58 14.82 4.44
N PHE A 361 -13.36 15.30 4.23
CA PHE A 361 -12.86 15.61 2.89
C PHE A 361 -13.01 14.42 1.93
N ALA A 362 -12.59 13.21 2.33
CA ALA A 362 -12.73 12.04 1.45
C ALA A 362 -14.18 11.59 1.21
N ILE A 363 -15.12 11.95 2.09
CA ILE A 363 -16.55 11.68 1.95
C ILE A 363 -17.23 12.74 1.07
N ASP A 364 -16.86 14.01 1.25
CA ASP A 364 -17.45 15.14 0.54
C ASP A 364 -16.98 15.18 -0.92
N TYR A 365 -15.79 14.63 -1.21
CA TYR A 365 -15.18 14.51 -2.54
C TYR A 365 -15.03 13.04 -2.95
N ASP A 366 -16.11 12.26 -2.83
CA ASP A 366 -16.15 10.80 -3.10
C ASP A 366 -16.09 10.42 -4.59
N SER A 367 -16.18 11.41 -5.49
CA SER A 367 -16.27 11.26 -6.95
C SER A 367 -14.98 10.83 -7.63
#